data_AF-A0A9J6CD13-F1
#
_entry.id   AF-A0A9J6CD13-F1
#
_cell.length_a   1.000
_cell.length_b   1.000
_cell.length_c   1.000
_cell.angle_alpha   90.00
_cell.angle_beta   90.00
_cell.angle_gamma   90.00
#
_symmetry.space_group_name_H-M   'P 1'
#
loop_
_entity.id
_entity.type
_entity.pdbx_description
1 polymer ?
#
loop_
_entity_poly.entity_id
_entity_poly.type
_entity_poly.pdbx_seq_one_letter_code
_entity_poly.pdbx_strand_id
1 'polypeptide(L)'
;MFMPKAHKVAIYEHLFKEGVLVAQKDFHAPKHPELESVPNLHVIKTMQSLKSRNLVKEQFAWRHYYWYLTNEGIEYLRQYLHLPPEIVPSTLKRTTRSDAARPRAAPRSDGPKSGEDRQAYRRAPGQSSDKKADVGAGAADIELRGGFGRGSRGPQ
;
A
#
# COMPACT_ATOMS: atom_id res chain seq x y z
N MET A 1 -18.57 17.29 -23.99
CA MET A 1 -17.57 18.37 -24.16
C MET A 1 -16.99 18.25 -25.56
N PHE A 2 -16.90 19.36 -26.29
CA PHE A 2 -16.17 19.40 -27.56
C PHE A 2 -14.66 19.35 -27.29
N MET A 3 -13.97 18.39 -27.91
CA MET A 3 -12.53 18.16 -27.71
C MET A 3 -11.91 17.59 -28.98
N PRO A 4 -10.67 17.98 -29.34
CA PRO A 4 -9.94 17.36 -30.43
C PRO A 4 -9.82 15.84 -30.23
N LYS A 5 -10.04 15.07 -31.30
CA LYS A 5 -9.93 13.59 -31.26
C LYS A 5 -8.54 13.14 -30.80
N ALA A 6 -7.49 13.83 -31.24
CA ALA A 6 -6.11 13.54 -30.85
C ALA A 6 -5.89 13.57 -29.33
N HIS A 7 -6.43 14.58 -28.63
CA HIS A 7 -6.30 14.69 -27.18
C HIS A 7 -7.05 13.57 -26.45
N LYS A 8 -8.23 13.20 -26.96
CA LYS A 8 -9.02 12.11 -26.39
C LYS A 8 -8.32 10.76 -26.53
N VAL A 9 -7.75 10.49 -27.71
CA VAL A 9 -6.97 9.27 -27.98
C VAL A 9 -5.73 9.22 -27.08
N ALA A 10 -4.98 10.32 -26.97
CA ALA A 10 -3.79 10.38 -26.09
C ALA A 10 -4.13 10.10 -24.61
N ILE A 11 -5.24 10.63 -24.09
CA ILE A 11 -5.70 10.33 -22.73
C ILE A 11 -6.02 8.83 -22.58
N TYR A 12 -6.70 8.24 -23.56
CA TYR A 12 -7.07 6.82 -23.53
C TYR A 12 -5.87 5.88 -23.61
N GLU A 13 -4.90 6.20 -24.47
CA GLU A 13 -3.65 5.45 -24.59
C GLU A 13 -2.87 5.47 -23.27
N HIS A 14 -2.72 6.64 -22.66
CA HIS A 14 -2.03 6.77 -21.38
C HIS A 14 -2.76 6.02 -20.25
N LEU A 15 -4.08 6.20 -20.15
CA LEU A 15 -4.90 5.49 -19.17
C LEU A 15 -4.83 3.97 -19.34
N PHE A 16 -4.79 3.47 -20.57
CA PHE A 16 -4.67 2.02 -20.84
C PHE A 16 -3.26 1.51 -20.57
N LYS A 17 -2.22 2.30 -20.84
CA LYS A 17 -0.83 1.91 -20.57
C LYS A 17 -0.56 1.77 -19.07
N GLU A 18 -0.92 2.78 -18.28
CA GLU A 18 -0.65 2.79 -16.84
C GLU A 18 -1.73 2.04 -16.05
N GLY A 19 -3.01 2.17 -16.45
CA GLY A 19 -4.17 1.65 -15.71
C GLY A 19 -4.67 2.56 -14.59
N VAL A 20 -3.95 3.67 -14.34
CA VAL A 20 -4.27 4.69 -13.33
C VAL A 20 -4.02 6.07 -13.95
N LEU A 21 -4.78 7.07 -13.52
CA LEU A 21 -4.54 8.46 -13.87
C LEU A 21 -4.82 9.36 -12.67
N VAL A 22 -3.99 10.38 -12.46
CA VAL A 22 -4.17 11.34 -11.38
C VAL A 22 -4.18 12.75 -11.94
N ALA A 23 -5.18 13.56 -11.59
CA ALA A 23 -5.20 14.97 -11.97
C ALA A 23 -5.56 15.88 -10.81
N GLN A 24 -4.88 17.02 -10.70
CA GLN A 24 -5.30 18.08 -9.80
C GLN A 24 -6.60 18.71 -10.33
N LYS A 25 -7.53 19.06 -9.44
CA LYS A 25 -8.75 19.83 -9.74
C LYS A 25 -8.38 21.29 -9.98
N ASP A 26 -7.78 21.53 -11.14
CA ASP A 26 -7.51 22.84 -11.72
C ASP A 26 -7.90 22.81 -13.19
N PHE A 27 -8.95 23.54 -13.55
CA PHE A 27 -9.48 23.58 -14.91
C PHE A 27 -8.72 24.55 -15.82
N HIS A 28 -7.89 25.43 -15.26
CA HIS A 28 -7.16 26.47 -16.00
C HIS A 28 -5.72 26.09 -16.29
N ALA A 29 -5.21 25.02 -15.67
CA ALA A 29 -3.89 24.49 -15.97
C ALA A 29 -3.74 24.20 -17.48
N PRO A 30 -2.77 24.85 -18.16
CA PRO A 30 -2.65 24.77 -19.62
C PRO A 30 -2.23 23.38 -20.11
N LYS A 31 -1.53 22.62 -19.25
CA LYS A 31 -1.02 21.28 -19.53
C LYS A 31 -1.20 20.38 -18.32
N HIS A 32 -1.31 19.09 -18.57
CA HIS A 32 -1.29 18.06 -17.54
C HIS A 32 0.15 17.53 -17.33
N PRO A 33 0.61 17.24 -16.09
CA PRO A 33 1.99 16.83 -15.83
C PRO A 33 2.42 15.55 -16.57
N GLU A 34 1.53 14.56 -16.72
CA GLU A 34 1.84 13.29 -17.41
C GLU A 34 1.57 13.37 -18.93
N LEU A 35 0.80 14.37 -19.39
CA LEU A 35 0.34 14.52 -20.77
C LEU A 35 0.65 15.94 -21.24
N GLU A 36 1.86 16.13 -21.78
CA GLU A 36 2.37 17.46 -22.13
C GLU A 36 1.54 18.17 -23.22
N SER A 37 0.93 17.40 -24.14
CA SER A 37 0.12 17.92 -25.24
C SER A 37 -1.33 18.22 -24.86
N VAL A 38 -1.80 17.79 -23.68
CA VAL A 38 -3.21 17.81 -23.33
C VAL A 38 -3.49 18.76 -22.16
N PRO A 39 -4.43 19.72 -22.31
CA PRO A 39 -4.88 20.56 -21.22
C PRO A 39 -5.54 19.77 -20.09
N ASN A 40 -5.36 20.19 -18.84
CA ASN A 40 -5.90 19.44 -17.69
C ASN A 40 -7.44 19.38 -17.69
N LEU A 41 -8.10 20.42 -18.20
CA LEU A 41 -9.56 20.42 -18.41
C LEU A 41 -10.02 19.22 -19.24
N HIS A 42 -9.29 18.91 -20.31
CA HIS A 42 -9.64 17.80 -21.21
C HIS A 42 -9.53 16.47 -20.49
N VAL A 43 -8.49 16.31 -19.67
CA VAL A 43 -8.31 15.12 -18.84
C VAL A 43 -9.51 14.95 -17.89
N ILE A 44 -9.82 15.97 -17.08
CA ILE A 44 -10.89 15.88 -16.08
C ILE A 44 -12.24 15.58 -16.73
N LYS A 45 -12.58 16.25 -17.84
CA LYS A 45 -13.87 16.05 -18.51
C LYS A 45 -13.97 14.72 -19.24
N THR A 46 -12.85 14.21 -19.77
CA THR A 46 -12.80 12.87 -20.37
C THR A 46 -13.00 11.81 -19.29
N MET A 47 -12.30 11.91 -18.16
CA MET A 47 -12.41 10.97 -17.05
C MET A 47 -13.79 11.00 -16.39
N GLN A 48 -14.40 12.18 -16.25
CA GLN A 48 -15.79 12.33 -15.78
C GLN A 48 -16.77 11.55 -16.67
N SER A 49 -16.57 11.57 -18.00
CA SER A 49 -17.40 10.83 -18.95
C SER A 49 -17.17 9.32 -18.92
N LEU A 50 -15.96 8.86 -18.58
CA LEU A 50 -15.69 7.43 -18.39
C LEU A 50 -16.28 6.92 -17.07
N LYS A 51 -16.17 7.70 -16.00
CA LYS A 51 -16.78 7.41 -14.70
C LYS A 51 -18.29 7.25 -14.80
N SER A 52 -18.98 8.14 -15.52
CA SER A 52 -20.45 8.05 -15.65
C SER A 52 -20.93 6.79 -16.38
N ARG A 53 -20.00 6.09 -17.06
CA ARG A 53 -20.23 4.82 -17.75
C ARG A 53 -19.65 3.62 -16.98
N ASN A 54 -19.22 3.80 -15.73
CA ASN A 54 -18.60 2.78 -14.87
C ASN A 54 -17.31 2.13 -15.42
N LEU A 55 -16.69 2.74 -16.43
CA LEU A 55 -15.43 2.26 -17.02
C LEU A 55 -14.22 2.56 -16.14
N VAL A 56 -14.37 3.49 -15.19
CA VAL A 56 -13.31 3.94 -14.31
C VAL A 56 -13.91 4.21 -12.93
N LYS A 57 -13.19 3.81 -11.88
CA LYS A 57 -13.50 4.16 -10.49
C LYS A 57 -12.78 5.45 -10.11
N GLU A 58 -13.49 6.41 -9.57
CA GLU A 58 -12.94 7.69 -9.10
C GLU A 58 -12.87 7.72 -7.58
N GLN A 59 -11.74 8.21 -7.06
CA GLN A 59 -11.56 8.65 -5.69
C GLN A 59 -11.10 10.11 -5.71
N PHE A 60 -11.71 10.97 -4.90
CA PHE A 60 -11.35 12.39 -4.85
C PHE A 60 -10.87 12.76 -3.44
N ALA A 61 -9.64 13.25 -3.35
CA ALA A 61 -9.05 13.64 -2.07
C ALA A 61 -8.05 14.79 -2.28
N TRP A 62 -8.01 15.74 -1.35
CA TRP A 62 -7.02 16.83 -1.35
C TRP A 62 -6.96 17.65 -2.64
N ARG A 63 -8.11 17.88 -3.30
CA ARG A 63 -8.19 18.49 -4.65
C ARG A 63 -7.50 17.69 -5.76
N HIS A 64 -7.23 16.41 -5.57
CA HIS A 64 -6.76 15.49 -6.60
C HIS A 64 -7.81 14.44 -6.91
N TYR A 65 -8.01 14.20 -8.19
CA TYR A 65 -8.74 13.08 -8.73
C TYR A 65 -7.79 11.90 -8.90
N TYR A 66 -8.19 10.75 -8.38
CA TYR A 66 -7.51 9.48 -8.55
C TYR A 66 -8.47 8.56 -9.29
N TRP A 67 -8.07 8.09 -10.47
CA TRP A 67 -8.89 7.24 -11.31
C TRP A 67 -8.22 5.88 -11.50
N TYR A 68 -9.01 4.83 -11.31
CA TYR A 68 -8.59 3.44 -11.48
C TYR A 68 -9.42 2.81 -12.60
N LEU A 69 -8.74 2.23 -13.58
CA LEU A 69 -9.41 1.55 -14.69
C LEU A 69 -10.10 0.26 -14.18
N THR A 70 -11.36 0.04 -14.55
CA THR A 70 -12.11 -1.19 -14.22
C THR A 70 -11.95 -2.24 -15.32
N ASN A 71 -12.30 -3.50 -15.05
CA ASN A 71 -12.21 -4.57 -16.06
C ASN A 71 -13.05 -4.26 -17.33
N GLU A 72 -14.27 -3.75 -17.15
CA GLU A 72 -15.12 -3.29 -18.26
C GLU A 72 -14.48 -2.11 -19.03
N GLY A 73 -13.81 -1.21 -18.31
CA GLY A 73 -13.05 -0.11 -18.91
C GLY A 73 -11.90 -0.58 -19.79
N ILE A 74 -11.21 -1.65 -19.40
CA ILE A 74 -10.13 -2.26 -20.20
C ILE A 74 -10.69 -2.74 -21.54
N GLU A 75 -11.81 -3.45 -21.53
CA GLU A 75 -12.46 -3.96 -22.75
C GLU A 75 -12.92 -2.81 -23.66
N TYR A 76 -13.55 -1.79 -23.09
CA TYR A 76 -13.98 -0.61 -23.85
C TYR A 76 -12.82 0.11 -24.53
N LEU A 77 -11.74 0.38 -23.78
CA LEU A 77 -10.57 1.07 -24.33
C LEU A 77 -9.85 0.24 -25.38
N ARG A 78 -9.81 -1.09 -25.20
CA ARG A 78 -9.26 -2.02 -26.21
C ARG A 78 -10.01 -1.96 -27.53
N GLN A 79 -11.34 -1.98 -27.47
CA GLN A 79 -12.19 -1.86 -28.67
C GLN A 79 -12.04 -0.48 -29.33
N TYR A 80 -11.96 0.59 -28.53
CA TYR A 80 -11.84 1.95 -29.04
C TYR A 80 -10.48 2.25 -29.69
N LEU A 81 -9.40 1.72 -29.10
CA LEU A 81 -8.02 1.91 -29.58
C LEU A 81 -7.60 0.83 -30.60
N HIS A 82 -8.46 -0.15 -30.88
CA HIS A 82 -8.19 -1.27 -31.77
C HIS A 82 -6.93 -2.06 -31.40
N LEU A 83 -6.73 -2.28 -30.09
CA LEU A 83 -5.58 -3.01 -29.56
C LEU A 83 -5.87 -4.52 -29.50
N PRO A 84 -4.87 -5.39 -29.73
CA PRO A 84 -5.04 -6.83 -29.57
C PRO A 84 -5.28 -7.20 -28.09
N PRO A 85 -5.90 -8.37 -27.81
CA PRO A 85 -6.28 -8.79 -26.46
C PRO A 85 -5.09 -9.10 -25.54
N GLU A 86 -3.90 -9.27 -26.10
CA GLU A 86 -2.66 -9.56 -25.38
C GLU A 86 -2.13 -8.36 -24.59
N ILE A 87 -2.43 -7.13 -25.04
CA ILE A 87 -1.95 -5.93 -24.35
C ILE A 87 -2.83 -5.70 -23.13
N VAL A 88 -2.18 -5.72 -21.98
CA VAL A 88 -2.79 -5.53 -20.66
C VAL A 88 -2.17 -4.28 -20.00
N PRO A 89 -2.96 -3.45 -19.29
CA PRO A 89 -2.44 -2.35 -18.48
C PRO A 89 -1.35 -2.79 -17.50
N SER A 90 -0.46 -1.85 -17.17
CA SER A 90 0.69 -2.10 -16.29
C SER A 90 0.29 -2.57 -14.88
N THR A 91 -0.88 -2.16 -14.38
CA THR A 91 -1.42 -2.63 -13.08
C THR A 91 -1.66 -4.13 -12.99
N LEU A 92 -1.89 -4.81 -14.12
CA LEU A 92 -2.13 -6.26 -14.16
C LEU A 92 -0.86 -7.04 -14.56
N LYS A 93 0.18 -6.37 -15.06
CA LYS A 93 1.46 -7.01 -15.35
C LYS A 93 2.14 -7.39 -14.03
N ARG A 94 2.41 -8.69 -13.85
CA ARG A 94 3.17 -9.17 -12.70
C ARG A 94 4.58 -8.58 -12.76
N THR A 95 4.92 -7.72 -11.81
CA THR A 95 6.32 -7.31 -11.64
C THR A 95 7.15 -8.54 -11.26
N THR A 96 8.08 -8.92 -12.13
CA THR A 96 9.14 -9.87 -11.79
C THR A 96 10.04 -9.15 -10.80
N ARG A 97 9.74 -9.32 -9.50
CA ARG A 97 10.71 -8.98 -8.46
C ARG A 97 11.94 -9.83 -8.76
N SER A 98 13.03 -9.21 -9.24
CA SER A 98 14.33 -9.83 -9.08
C SER A 98 14.45 -10.11 -7.59
N ASP A 99 14.57 -11.38 -7.23
CA ASP A 99 15.01 -11.79 -5.91
C ASP A 99 16.33 -11.05 -5.71
N ALA A 100 16.27 -9.88 -5.06
CA ALA A 100 17.45 -9.21 -4.57
C ALA A 100 17.94 -10.20 -3.54
N ALA A 101 18.87 -11.05 -3.99
CA ALA A 101 19.51 -12.07 -3.21
C ALA A 101 19.89 -11.43 -1.90
N ARG A 102 19.02 -11.62 -0.90
CA ARG A 102 19.29 -11.21 0.46
C ARG A 102 20.60 -11.93 0.72
N PRO A 103 21.73 -11.23 0.95
CA PRO A 103 23.00 -11.91 1.07
C PRO A 103 22.81 -12.92 2.19
N ARG A 104 22.73 -14.20 1.84
CA ARG A 104 22.72 -15.27 2.84
C ARG A 104 24.04 -15.04 3.55
N ALA A 105 23.95 -14.67 4.82
CA ALA A 105 25.12 -14.51 5.65
C ALA A 105 25.98 -15.75 5.45
N ALA A 106 27.19 -15.55 4.92
CA ALA A 106 28.14 -16.64 4.73
C ALA A 106 28.27 -17.42 6.04
N PRO A 107 28.38 -18.77 5.99
CA PRO A 107 28.67 -19.53 7.19
C PRO A 107 30.00 -19.01 7.71
N ARG A 108 29.98 -18.38 8.89
CA ARG A 108 31.18 -17.89 9.55
C ARG A 108 32.09 -19.08 9.80
N SER A 109 33.28 -19.01 9.22
CA SER A 109 34.37 -19.95 9.45
C SER A 109 34.64 -20.10 10.94
N ASP A 110 34.75 -21.35 11.37
CA ASP A 110 35.30 -21.80 12.64
C ASP A 110 36.54 -20.98 13.04
N GLY A 111 36.54 -20.51 14.29
CA GLY A 111 37.65 -19.80 14.92
C GLY A 111 37.30 -19.35 16.36
N PRO A 112 37.99 -19.85 17.39
CA PRO A 112 37.53 -19.79 18.78
C PRO A 112 37.92 -18.46 19.41
N LYS A 113 37.02 -17.85 20.20
CA LYS A 113 37.34 -17.13 21.44
C LYS A 113 36.11 -16.46 22.07
N SER A 114 35.96 -16.73 23.37
CA SER A 114 35.21 -15.95 24.35
C SER A 114 33.68 -16.02 24.25
N GLY A 115 33.10 -16.99 24.98
CA GLY A 115 31.66 -17.07 25.19
C GLY A 115 31.24 -17.86 26.43
N GLU A 116 32.18 -18.20 27.32
CA GLU A 116 31.90 -18.99 28.52
C GLU A 116 31.05 -18.20 29.53
N ASP A 117 31.18 -16.87 29.56
CA ASP A 117 30.45 -15.98 30.46
C ASP A 117 28.94 -15.94 30.18
N ARG A 118 28.52 -16.19 28.94
CA ARG A 118 27.09 -16.12 28.55
C ARG A 118 26.35 -17.42 28.80
N GLN A 119 27.07 -18.53 28.92
CA GLN A 119 26.49 -19.85 29.19
C GLN A 119 26.30 -20.10 30.70
N ALA A 120 27.10 -19.45 31.55
CA ALA A 120 26.94 -19.49 33.01
C ALA A 120 25.62 -18.85 33.49
N TYR A 121 25.14 -17.78 32.82
CA TYR A 121 23.88 -17.12 33.19
C TYR A 121 22.62 -17.94 32.87
N ARG A 122 22.74 -18.97 32.03
CA ARG A 122 21.61 -19.82 31.61
C ARG A 122 21.48 -21.10 32.44
N ARG A 123 22.53 -21.50 33.15
CA ARG A 123 22.48 -22.57 34.15
C ARG A 123 22.23 -21.95 35.51
N ALA A 124 20.98 -21.95 35.95
CA ALA A 124 20.68 -21.79 37.36
C ALA A 124 21.30 -22.98 38.13
N PRO A 125 22.21 -22.76 39.10
CA PRO A 125 22.54 -23.80 40.05
C PRO A 125 21.44 -23.79 41.13
N GLY A 126 20.71 -24.89 41.23
CA GLY A 126 19.84 -25.12 42.37
C GLY A 126 20.64 -25.29 43.66
N GLN A 127 20.01 -24.87 44.76
CA GLN A 127 20.24 -25.31 46.15
C GLN A 127 21.59 -24.99 46.81
N SER A 128 21.55 -24.03 47.74
CA SER A 128 22.04 -24.09 49.14
C SER A 128 22.32 -22.65 49.60
N SER A 129 21.35 -22.00 50.25
CA SER A 129 21.21 -21.93 51.71
C SER A 129 22.14 -20.88 52.36
N ASP A 130 21.50 -20.03 53.17
CA ASP A 130 22.07 -19.21 54.24
C ASP A 130 22.77 -17.89 53.90
N LYS A 131 21.95 -16.85 53.72
CA LYS A 131 22.18 -15.57 54.42
C LYS A 131 20.86 -14.88 54.75
N LYS A 132 20.37 -15.19 55.96
CA LYS A 132 19.38 -14.41 56.70
C LYS A 132 19.92 -13.00 57.00
N ALA A 133 18.96 -12.13 57.31
CA ALA A 133 19.05 -10.82 57.94
C ALA A 133 19.33 -9.66 56.97
N ASP A 134 18.58 -8.57 56.97
CA ASP A 134 17.43 -8.15 57.77
C ASP A 134 16.96 -6.82 57.15
N VAL A 135 15.74 -6.78 56.61
CA VAL A 135 14.87 -5.60 56.56
C VAL A 135 13.48 -6.07 56.09
N GLY A 136 12.66 -6.51 57.06
CA GLY A 136 11.21 -6.61 56.89
C GLY A 136 10.56 -5.22 56.89
N ALA A 137 9.25 -5.04 56.73
CA ALA A 137 8.15 -5.91 56.35
C ALA A 137 7.11 -4.99 55.69
N GLY A 138 6.35 -5.49 54.72
CA GLY A 138 5.27 -4.73 54.11
C GLY A 138 4.51 -5.53 53.07
N ALA A 139 3.89 -6.63 53.51
CA ALA A 139 2.91 -7.37 52.73
C ALA A 139 1.72 -6.44 52.42
N ALA A 140 1.58 -6.03 51.17
CA ALA A 140 0.35 -5.46 50.65
C ALA A 140 0.04 -6.15 49.32
N ASP A 141 -1.08 -6.86 49.34
CA ASP A 141 -1.70 -7.53 48.21
C ASP A 141 -2.09 -6.48 47.15
N ILE A 142 -1.53 -6.55 45.95
CA ILE A 142 -1.90 -5.66 44.83
C ILE A 142 -2.91 -6.41 43.97
N GLU A 143 -4.18 -6.30 44.32
CA GLU A 143 -5.31 -6.80 43.51
C GLU A 143 -5.41 -6.02 42.19
N LEU A 144 -5.06 -6.67 41.07
CA LEU A 144 -5.24 -6.12 39.73
C LEU A 144 -6.71 -6.27 39.29
N ARG A 145 -7.56 -5.32 39.68
CA ARG A 145 -8.99 -5.29 39.32
C ARG A 145 -9.20 -5.05 37.82
N GLY A 146 -9.45 -6.13 37.08
CA GLY A 146 -9.91 -6.10 35.70
C GLY A 146 -11.34 -5.56 35.55
N GLY A 147 -11.60 -4.91 34.41
CA GLY A 147 -12.95 -4.73 33.87
C GLY A 147 -13.36 -3.29 33.59
N PHE A 148 -13.27 -2.88 32.32
CA PHE A 148 -14.14 -1.84 31.76
C PHE A 148 -14.88 -2.42 30.55
N GLY A 149 -16.05 -2.99 30.83
CA GLY A 149 -17.01 -3.45 29.83
C GLY A 149 -17.65 -2.27 29.11
N ARG A 150 -17.51 -2.23 27.78
CA ARG A 150 -18.43 -1.49 26.90
C ARG A 150 -19.63 -2.41 26.64
N GLY A 151 -20.73 -2.14 27.32
CA GLY A 151 -21.98 -2.89 27.20
C GLY A 151 -22.53 -2.83 25.78
N SER A 152 -22.61 -4.01 25.15
CA SER A 152 -23.49 -4.29 24.02
C SER A 152 -24.92 -4.43 24.54
N ARG A 153 -25.89 -3.70 23.96
CA ARG A 153 -27.32 -3.99 24.12
C ARG A 153 -27.86 -4.55 22.81
N GLY A 154 -28.20 -5.83 22.83
CA GLY A 154 -29.06 -6.51 21.84
C GLY A 154 -30.56 -6.31 22.18
N PRO A 155 -31.47 -6.87 21.35
CA PRO A 155 -32.77 -6.28 21.01
C PRO A 155 -33.93 -6.70 21.91
N GLN A 156 -34.99 -5.88 21.93
CA GLN A 156 -36.40 -6.25 22.04
C GLN A 156 -37.20 -5.38 21.07
#